data_AF-A0A838MIK3-F1
#
_entry.id   AF-A0A838MIK3-F1
#
_cell.length_a   1.000
_cell.length_b   1.000
_cell.length_c   1.000
_cell.angle_alpha   90.00
_cell.angle_beta   90.00
_cell.angle_gamma   90.00
#
_symmetry.space_group_name_H-M   'P 1'
#
loop_
_entity.id
_entity.type
_entity.pdbx_description
1 polymer ?
#
loop_
_entity_poly.entity_id
_entity_poly.type
_entity_poly.pdbx_seq_one_letter_code
_entity_poly.pdbx_strand_id
1 'polypeptide(L)'
;MKLIIDKNKLDAAPEQFLRRAGYGYIRDRRSAKDSFVRRLGGGFYPRLHMYIEDKGSEVILNLHLDQKKASYAGARAHNAEYDGLIVEGEIERLRGLINFKLFS
;
A
#
# COMPACT_ATOMS: atom_id res chain seq x y z
N MET A 1 7.23 2.79 2.97
CA MET A 1 7.74 1.51 3.52
C MET A 1 7.52 0.39 2.50
N LYS A 2 8.34 -0.66 2.54
CA LYS A 2 8.18 -1.83 1.65
C LYS A 2 7.81 -3.07 2.46
N LEU A 3 6.86 -3.85 1.95
CA LEU A 3 6.53 -5.19 2.43
C LEU A 3 6.89 -6.19 1.33
N ILE A 4 7.77 -7.12 1.65
CA ILE A 4 8.18 -8.20 0.74
C ILE A 4 7.38 -9.44 1.16
N ILE A 5 6.73 -10.06 0.18
CA ILE A 5 5.88 -11.24 0.38
C ILE A 5 6.31 -12.31 -0.61
N ASP A 6 6.54 -13.52 -0.11
CA ASP A 6 6.66 -14.70 -0.95
C ASP A 6 5.27 -15.02 -1.53
N LYS A 7 5.18 -15.13 -2.86
CA LYS A 7 3.90 -15.40 -3.54
C LYS A 7 3.27 -16.73 -3.11
N ASN A 8 4.06 -17.69 -2.65
CA ASN A 8 3.55 -18.96 -2.11
C ASN A 8 2.74 -18.77 -0.81
N LYS A 9 2.87 -17.62 -0.15
CA LYS A 9 2.06 -17.24 1.03
C LYS A 9 0.77 -16.51 0.66
N LEU A 10 0.53 -16.25 -0.63
CA LEU A 10 -0.67 -15.61 -1.11
C LEU A 10 -1.54 -16.64 -1.85
N ASP A 11 -2.75 -16.86 -1.37
CA ASP A 11 -3.72 -17.77 -2.02
C ASP A 11 -4.35 -17.18 -3.30
N ALA A 12 -3.95 -15.97 -3.67
CA ALA A 12 -4.47 -15.25 -4.83
C ALA A 12 -3.41 -14.30 -5.38
N ALA A 13 -3.63 -13.80 -6.60
CA ALA A 13 -2.78 -12.78 -7.20
C ALA A 13 -2.68 -11.54 -6.27
N PRO A 14 -1.51 -10.89 -6.17
CA PRO A 14 -1.28 -9.73 -5.28
C PRO A 14 -2.33 -8.62 -5.43
N GLU A 15 -2.81 -8.39 -6.65
CA GLU A 15 -3.86 -7.42 -6.98
C GLU A 15 -5.18 -7.80 -6.32
N GLN A 16 -5.56 -9.09 -6.36
CA GLN A 16 -6.77 -9.58 -5.72
C GLN A 16 -6.67 -9.50 -4.20
N PHE A 17 -5.50 -9.81 -3.64
CA PHE A 17 -5.23 -9.62 -2.22
C PHE A 17 -5.44 -8.16 -1.81
N LEU A 18 -4.86 -7.20 -2.55
CA LEU A 18 -5.02 -5.77 -2.25
C LEU A 18 -6.48 -5.31 -2.37
N ARG A 19 -7.23 -5.78 -3.38
CA ARG A 19 -8.67 -5.49 -3.50
C ARG A 19 -9.45 -5.98 -2.29
N ARG A 20 -9.18 -7.20 -1.82
CA ARG A 20 -9.78 -7.77 -0.59
C ARG A 20 -9.35 -7.00 0.66
N ALA A 21 -8.12 -6.47 0.68
CA ALA A 21 -7.59 -5.65 1.76
C ALA A 21 -8.14 -4.20 1.77
N GLY A 22 -9.03 -3.84 0.84
CA GLY A 22 -9.70 -2.53 0.78
C GLY A 22 -9.04 -1.50 -0.14
N TYR A 23 -8.10 -1.92 -0.99
CA TYR A 23 -7.46 -1.02 -1.95
C TYR A 23 -8.24 -0.95 -3.27
N GLY A 24 -8.46 0.27 -3.75
CA GLY A 24 -8.97 0.54 -5.09
C GLY A 24 -7.84 0.61 -6.10
N TYR A 25 -8.03 -0.03 -7.25
CA TYR A 25 -7.08 0.02 -8.36
C TYR A 25 -7.14 1.39 -9.07
N ILE A 26 -5.97 1.97 -9.31
CA ILE A 26 -5.76 3.19 -10.10
C ILE A 26 -4.73 2.89 -11.18
N ARG A 27 -5.16 3.07 -12.43
CA ARG A 27 -4.30 3.06 -13.58
C ARG A 27 -3.86 4.48 -13.92
N ASP A 28 -2.59 4.79 -13.75
CA ASP A 28 -2.04 6.03 -14.27
C ASP A 28 -1.83 5.88 -15.78
N ARG A 29 -2.67 6.58 -16.55
CA ARG A 29 -2.62 6.58 -18.03
C ARG A 29 -1.31 7.16 -18.58
N ARG A 30 -0.58 7.95 -17.80
CA ARG A 30 0.67 8.59 -18.22
C ARG A 30 1.89 7.74 -17.90
N SER A 31 1.91 7.06 -16.76
CA SER A 31 3.07 6.24 -16.37
C SER A 31 2.94 4.77 -16.77
N ALA A 32 1.76 4.34 -17.24
CA ALA A 32 1.42 2.94 -17.53
C ALA A 32 1.69 2.00 -16.33
N LYS A 33 1.77 2.55 -15.12
CA LYS A 33 2.01 1.78 -13.90
C LYS A 33 0.70 1.58 -13.17
N ASP A 34 0.50 0.33 -12.79
CA ASP A 34 -0.60 -0.08 -11.95
C ASP A 34 -0.31 0.30 -10.51
N SER A 35 -1.28 0.92 -9.86
CA SER A 35 -1.16 1.31 -8.47
C SER A 35 -2.47 1.13 -7.75
N PHE A 36 -2.40 1.05 -6.43
CA PHE A 36 -3.52 0.74 -5.58
C PHE A 36 -3.60 1.81 -4.49
N VAL A 37 -4.81 2.28 -4.19
CA VAL A 37 -4.99 3.29 -3.15
C VAL A 37 -6.05 2.90 -2.15
N ARG A 38 -5.84 3.29 -0.90
CA ARG A 38 -6.84 3.19 0.17
C ARG A 38 -6.99 4.55 0.84
N ARG A 39 -8.20 5.10 0.84
CA ARG A 39 -8.49 6.37 1.52
C ARG A 39 -8.62 6.12 3.01
N LEU A 40 -8.04 7.00 3.83
CA LEU A 40 -8.15 6.92 5.29
C LEU A 40 -9.29 7.78 5.85
N GLY A 41 -9.90 8.64 5.02
CA GLY A 41 -11.05 9.47 5.38
C GLY A 41 -11.99 9.70 4.19
N GLY A 42 -13.01 10.54 4.40
CA GLY A 42 -14.03 10.84 3.37
C GLY A 42 -13.54 11.70 2.20
N GLY A 43 -12.37 12.33 2.33
CA GLY A 43 -11.78 13.20 1.32
C GLY A 43 -10.91 12.48 0.28
N PHE A 44 -10.22 13.25 -0.57
CA PHE A 44 -9.21 12.73 -1.51
C PHE A 44 -7.89 12.34 -0.83
N TYR A 45 -7.58 12.98 0.30
CA TYR A 45 -6.41 12.76 1.15
C TYR A 45 -6.85 12.77 2.63
N PRO A 46 -6.08 12.15 3.55
CA PRO A 46 -4.90 11.34 3.27
C PRO A 46 -5.27 9.97 2.68
N ARG A 47 -4.39 9.43 1.84
CA ARG A 47 -4.57 8.12 1.21
C ARG A 47 -3.27 7.34 1.21
N LEU A 48 -3.37 6.05 1.42
CA LEU A 48 -2.28 5.12 1.24
C LEU A 48 -2.13 4.79 -0.24
N HIS A 49 -0.95 4.99 -0.80
CA HIS A 49 -0.61 4.66 -2.17
C HIS A 49 0.34 3.47 -2.18
N MET A 50 -0.07 2.42 -2.87
CA MET A 50 0.62 1.15 -2.96
C MET A 50 1.03 0.88 -4.40
N TYR A 51 2.30 0.58 -4.60
CA TYR A 51 2.82 0.05 -5.85
C TYR A 51 3.18 -1.42 -5.68
N ILE A 52 2.90 -2.22 -6.70
CA ILE A 52 3.30 -3.62 -6.76
C ILE A 52 4.53 -3.70 -7.66
N GLU A 53 5.61 -4.28 -7.16
CA GLU A 53 6.75 -4.70 -7.96
C GLU A 53 6.85 -6.23 -7.91
N ASP A 54 6.70 -6.86 -9.07
CA ASP A 54 6.87 -8.30 -9.20
C ASP A 54 8.36 -8.66 -9.31
N LYS A 55 8.83 -9.60 -8.49
CA LYS A 55 10.21 -10.12 -8.47
C LYS A 55 10.28 -11.64 -8.70
N GLY A 56 9.33 -12.19 -9.45
CA GLY A 56 9.29 -13.62 -9.75
C GLY A 56 8.63 -14.42 -8.64
N SER A 57 9.39 -14.97 -7.70
CA SER A 57 8.87 -15.72 -6.54
C SER A 57 8.34 -14.80 -5.44
N GLU A 58 8.80 -13.54 -5.42
CA GLU A 58 8.40 -12.55 -4.44
C GLU A 58 7.63 -11.42 -5.09
N VAL A 59 6.81 -10.75 -4.28
CA VAL A 59 6.18 -9.49 -4.62
C VAL A 59 6.56 -8.44 -3.59
N ILE A 60 6.96 -7.26 -4.06
CA ILE A 60 7.28 -6.12 -3.20
C ILE A 60 6.11 -5.14 -3.28
N LEU A 61 5.47 -4.93 -2.15
CA LEU A 61 4.42 -3.94 -1.96
C LEU A 61 5.06 -2.67 -1.38
N ASN A 62 5.12 -1.62 -2.18
CA ASN A 62 5.73 -0.35 -1.81
C ASN A 62 4.65 0.67 -1.43
N LEU A 63 4.52 0.90 -0.13
CA LEU A 63 3.46 1.69 0.51
C LEU A 63 3.95 3.09 0.89
N HIS A 64 3.19 4.10 0.52
CA HIS A 64 3.42 5.51 0.86
C HIS A 64 2.14 6.13 1.38
N LEU A 65 2.26 7.12 2.27
CA LEU A 65 1.13 7.95 2.68
C LEU A 65 1.17 9.25 1.87
N ASP A 66 0.13 9.48 1.07
CA ASP A 66 -0.10 10.79 0.47
C ASP A 66 -0.94 11.61 1.45
N GLN A 67 -0.37 12.65 2.05
CA GLN A 67 -1.11 13.58 2.94
C GLN A 67 -1.82 14.72 2.20
N LYS A 68 -1.31 15.13 1.04
CA LYS A 68 -1.88 16.22 0.23
C LYS A 68 -1.56 16.01 -1.25
N LYS A 69 -2.32 16.68 -2.14
CA LYS A 69 -1.95 16.80 -3.56
C LYS A 69 -0.55 17.43 -3.61
N ALA A 70 0.39 16.78 -4.29
CA ALA A 70 1.78 17.24 -4.38
C ALA A 70 1.82 18.72 -4.77
N SER A 71 2.01 19.57 -3.77
CA SER A 71 2.19 21.01 -3.88
C SER A 71 3.48 21.26 -3.14
N TYR A 72 4.54 21.50 -3.93
CA TYR A 72 5.90 21.76 -3.49
C TYR A 72 5.89 22.87 -2.43
N ALA A 73 6.11 22.53 -1.15
CA ALA A 73 6.62 23.40 -0.08
C ALA A 73 6.67 22.66 1.27
N GLY A 74 7.87 22.29 1.70
CA GLY A 74 8.46 22.90 2.91
C GLY A 74 8.04 22.52 4.33
N ALA A 75 7.49 21.34 4.62
CA ALA A 75 7.26 20.92 6.02
C ALA A 75 7.81 19.51 6.26
N ARG A 76 9.03 19.42 6.83
CA ARG A 76 9.92 18.25 6.63
C ARG A 76 10.27 17.42 7.86
N ALA A 77 9.78 17.73 9.06
CA ALA A 77 10.21 17.03 10.29
C ALA A 77 9.08 16.29 11.05
N HIS A 78 7.99 16.95 11.43
CA HIS A 78 6.98 16.33 12.30
C HIS A 78 5.98 15.40 11.59
N ASN A 79 5.65 15.66 10.32
CA ASN A 79 4.68 14.82 9.59
C ASN A 79 5.27 13.44 9.23
N ALA A 80 6.58 13.34 9.03
CA ALA A 80 7.21 12.10 8.58
C ALA A 80 7.11 10.96 9.62
N GLU A 81 7.11 11.29 10.92
CA GLU A 81 6.97 10.31 11.99
C GLU A 81 5.54 9.77 12.07
N TYR A 82 4.55 10.66 12.03
CA TYR A 82 3.13 10.27 11.98
C TYR A 82 2.80 9.48 10.70
N ASP A 83 3.38 9.87 9.57
CA ASP A 83 3.27 9.13 8.30
C ASP A 83 3.87 7.72 8.42
N GLY A 84 5.02 7.61 9.12
CA GLY A 84 5.65 6.36 9.46
C GLY A 84 4.72 5.43 10.23
N LEU A 85 4.13 5.94 11.32
CA LEU A 85 3.22 5.16 12.18
C LEU A 85 1.98 4.64 11.43
N ILE A 86 1.38 5.46 10.55
CA ILE A 86 0.24 5.05 9.73
C ILE A 86 0.65 3.95 8.75
N VAL A 87 1.78 4.13 8.06
CA VAL A 87 2.27 3.17 7.08
C VAL A 87 2.67 1.87 7.76
N GLU A 88 3.32 1.92 8.92
CA GLU A 88 3.70 0.76 9.74
C GLU A 88 2.48 -0.02 10.22
N GLY A 89 1.49 0.67 10.80
CA GLY A 89 0.24 0.03 11.24
C GLY A 89 -0.49 -0.66 10.09
N GLU A 90 -0.45 -0.09 8.88
CA GLU A 90 -1.03 -0.73 7.70
C GLU A 90 -0.22 -1.96 7.26
N ILE A 91 1.11 -1.91 7.32
CA ILE A 91 1.97 -3.07 7.00
C ILE A 91 1.66 -4.22 7.97
N GLU A 92 1.53 -3.94 9.26
CA GLU A 92 1.16 -4.94 10.27
C GLU A 92 -0.24 -5.52 10.02
N ARG A 93 -1.20 -4.67 9.65
CA ARG A 93 -2.53 -5.15 9.27
C ARG A 93 -2.49 -6.09 8.06
N LEU A 94 -1.71 -5.75 7.03
CA LEU A 94 -1.53 -6.60 5.84
C LEU A 94 -0.85 -7.93 6.19
N ARG A 95 0.17 -7.91 7.06
CA ARG A 95 0.80 -9.13 7.60
C ARG A 95 -0.19 -10.01 8.33
N GLY A 96 -1.04 -9.42 9.17
CA GLY A 96 -2.11 -10.13 9.87
C GLY A 96 -3.09 -10.82 8.90
N LEU A 97 -3.47 -10.15 7.81
CA LEU A 97 -4.35 -10.73 6.79
C LEU A 97 -3.72 -11.90 6.03
N ILE A 98 -2.41 -11.86 5.78
CA ILE A 98 -1.67 -12.96 5.15
C ILE A 98 -1.64 -14.16 6.12
N ASN A 99 -1.27 -13.92 7.37
CA ASN A 99 -1.15 -14.98 8.37
C ASN A 99 -2.49 -15.62 8.72
N PHE A 100 -3.56 -14.84 8.89
CA PHE A 100 -4.89 -15.37 9.23
C PHE A 100 -5.40 -16.37 8.19
N LYS A 101 -5.06 -16.17 6.92
CA LYS A 101 -5.50 -17.05 5.83
C LYS A 101 -4.72 -18.35 5.71
N LEU A 102 -3.52 -18.44 6.29
CA LEU A 102 -2.76 -19.69 6.37
C LEU A 102 -3.41 -20.73 7.31
N PHE A 103 -4.41 -20.32 8.10
CA PHE A 103 -5.08 -21.17 9.09
C PHE A 103 -6.57 -21.46 8.78
N SER A 104 -7.08 -21.00 7.63
CA SER A 104 -8.48 -21.21 7.20
C SER A 104 -8.56 -22.11 5.98
#